data_AF-A0A6A2FD25-F1
#
_entry.id   AF-A0A6A2FD25-F1
#
_cell.length_a   1.000
_cell.length_b   1.000
_cell.length_c   1.000
_cell.angle_alpha   90.00
_cell.angle_beta   90.00
_cell.angle_gamma   90.00
#
_symmetry.space_group_name_H-M   'P 1'
#
loop_
_entity.id
_entity.type
_entity.pdbx_description
1 polymer ?
#
loop_
_entity_poly.entity_id
_entity_poly.type
_entity_poly.pdbx_seq_one_letter_code
_entity_poly.pdbx_strand_id
1 'polypeptide(L)' 'MTDPEIHQLRTEVRRELQSLAPSVYPYFSKLAKDAEGLNQAEAFVLAYMAKNRVQAATAIAQLEGEYEAG' A
#
# COMPACT_ATOMS: atom_id res chain seq x y z
N MET A 1 13.74 -0.60 13.84
CA MET A 1 12.34 -0.19 14.08
C MET A 1 11.89 -0.92 15.32
N THR A 2 11.42 -0.16 16.29
CA THR A 2 10.76 -0.67 17.50
C THR A 2 9.33 -1.10 17.13
N ASP A 3 8.74 -2.03 17.89
CA ASP A 3 7.37 -2.51 17.65
C ASP A 3 6.33 -1.38 17.46
N PRO A 4 6.38 -0.25 18.22
CA PRO A 4 5.46 0.87 18.03
C PRO A 4 5.58 1.56 16.67
N GLU A 5 6.78 1.69 16.12
CA GLU A 5 7.02 2.36 14.83
C GLU A 5 6.47 1.51 13.67
N ILE A 6 6.57 0.18 13.78
CA ILE A 6 5.99 -0.75 12.81
C ILE A 6 4.47 -0.65 12.86
N HIS A 7 3.88 -0.62 14.05
CA HIS A 7 2.43 -0.47 14.18
C HIS A 7 1.92 0.84 13.59
N GLN A 8 2.61 1.95 13.83
CA GLN A 8 2.26 3.24 13.24
C GLN A 8 2.33 3.22 11.71
N LEU A 9 3.42 2.65 11.15
CA LEU A 9 3.61 2.56 9.71
C LEU A 9 2.50 1.71 9.04
N ARG A 10 2.14 0.58 9.66
CA ARG A 10 1.04 -0.28 9.19
C ARG A 10 -0.30 0.46 9.19
N THR A 11 -0.58 1.24 10.23
CA THR A 11 -1.79 2.07 10.30
C THR A 11 -1.84 3.13 9.22
N GLU A 12 -0.72 3.80 8.95
CA GLU A 12 -0.61 4.80 7.88
C GLU A 12 -0.86 4.17 6.51
N VAL A 13 -0.17 3.07 6.18
CA VAL A 13 -0.33 2.35 4.91
C VAL A 13 -1.78 1.90 4.69
N ARG A 14 -2.42 1.33 5.72
CA ARG A 14 -3.83 0.92 5.62
C ARG A 14 -4.76 2.10 5.36
N ARG A 15 -4.52 3.23 6.02
CA ARG A 15 -5.33 4.43 5.83
C ARG A 15 -5.21 4.94 4.40
N GLU A 16 -4.00 4.99 3.86
CA GLU A 16 -3.76 5.39 2.47
C GLU A 16 -4.49 4.44 1.50
N LEU A 17 -4.32 3.12 1.65
CA LEU A 17 -4.96 2.09 0.82
C LEU A 17 -6.49 2.16 0.83
N GLN A 18 -7.10 2.48 1.98
CA GLN A 18 -8.55 2.63 2.10
C GLN A 18 -9.07 3.97 1.58
N SER A 19 -8.20 4.97 1.43
CA SER A 19 -8.56 6.30 0.93
C SER A 19 -8.34 6.49 -0.58
N LEU A 20 -7.88 5.43 -1.27
CA LEU A 20 -7.58 5.47 -2.68
C LEU A 20 -8.82 5.75 -3.54
N ALA A 21 -8.63 6.57 -4.57
CA ALA A 21 -9.62 6.75 -5.61
C ALA A 21 -9.53 5.60 -6.62
N PRO A 22 -10.60 4.80 -6.84
CA PRO A 22 -10.57 3.66 -7.76
C PRO A 22 -10.28 4.01 -9.22
N SER A 23 -10.51 5.26 -9.62
CA SER A 23 -10.19 5.74 -10.97
C SER A 23 -8.69 6.00 -11.19
N VAL A 24 -7.92 6.14 -10.11
CA VAL A 24 -6.47 6.42 -10.15
C VAL A 24 -5.67 5.20 -9.73
N TYR A 25 -6.21 4.39 -8.81
CA TYR A 25 -5.56 3.20 -8.27
C TYR A 25 -6.49 1.97 -8.39
N PRO A 26 -6.89 1.54 -9.60
CA PRO A 26 -7.86 0.46 -9.78
C PRO A 26 -7.42 -0.88 -9.18
N TYR A 27 -6.14 -1.26 -9.27
CA TYR A 27 -5.58 -2.49 -8.72
C TYR A 27 -5.66 -2.48 -7.19
N PHE A 28 -5.03 -1.51 -6.52
CA PHE A 28 -5.04 -1.46 -5.06
C PHE A 28 -6.42 -1.18 -4.48
N SER A 29 -7.26 -0.41 -5.17
CA SER A 29 -8.66 -0.18 -4.73
C SER A 29 -9.50 -1.46 -4.81
N LYS A 30 -9.26 -2.32 -5.81
CA LYS A 30 -9.91 -3.62 -5.90
C LYS A 30 -9.36 -4.60 -4.87
N LEU A 31 -8.05 -4.60 -4.68
CA LEU A 31 -7.36 -5.50 -3.75
C LEU A 31 -7.73 -5.15 -2.29
N ALA A 32 -7.76 -3.88 -1.92
CA ALA A 32 -8.09 -3.43 -0.56
C ALA A 32 -9.59 -3.53 -0.20
N LYS A 33 -10.43 -4.15 -1.05
CA LYS A 33 -11.88 -4.24 -0.85
C LYS A 33 -12.28 -5.17 0.31
N ASP A 34 -11.47 -6.18 0.60
CA ASP A 34 -11.66 -7.10 1.70
C ASP A 34 -10.43 -7.17 2.62
N ALA A 35 -10.58 -7.84 3.76
CA ALA A 35 -9.54 -7.90 4.78
C ALA A 35 -8.28 -8.64 4.29
N GLU A 36 -8.44 -9.65 3.43
CA GLU A 36 -7.33 -10.45 2.92
C GLU A 36 -6.50 -9.64 1.94
N GLY A 37 -7.15 -9.03 0.95
CA GLY A 37 -6.49 -8.17 -0.02
C GLY A 37 -5.94 -6.88 0.60
N LEU A 38 -6.58 -6.32 1.63
CA LEU A 38 -5.98 -5.20 2.40
C LEU A 38 -4.68 -5.61 3.09
N ASN A 39 -4.60 -6.81 3.67
CA ASN A 39 -3.36 -7.32 4.27
C ASN A 39 -2.28 -7.57 3.21
N GLN A 40 -2.69 -8.06 2.03
CA GLN A 40 -1.78 -8.30 0.91
C GLN A 40 -1.22 -6.99 0.34
N ALA A 41 -2.10 -6.00 0.10
CA ALA A 41 -1.73 -4.67 -0.34
C ALA A 41 -0.77 -3.99 0.65
N GLU A 42 -1.07 -4.08 1.95
CA GLU A 42 -0.21 -3.58 3.02
C GLU A 42 1.20 -4.22 2.96
N ALA A 43 1.29 -5.55 2.80
CA ALA A 43 2.57 -6.24 2.71
C ALA A 43 3.41 -5.78 1.50
N PHE A 44 2.78 -5.61 0.34
CA PHE A 44 3.46 -5.13 -0.87
C PHE A 44 3.99 -3.71 -0.69
N VAL A 45 3.14 -2.81 -0.19
CA VAL A 45 3.50 -1.41 0.03
C VAL A 45 4.62 -1.30 1.06
N LEU A 46 4.54 -2.00 2.19
CA LEU A 46 5.59 -2.00 3.21
C LEU A 46 6.92 -2.55 2.68
N ALA A 47 6.89 -3.64 1.91
CA ALA A 47 8.09 -4.19 1.29
C ALA A 47 8.75 -3.20 0.31
N TYR A 48 7.93 -2.52 -0.50
CA TYR A 48 8.42 -1.51 -1.44
C TYR A 48 8.98 -0.28 -0.72
N MET A 49 8.30 0.22 0.31
CA MET A 49 8.78 1.32 1.15
C MET A 49 10.12 0.99 1.80
N ALA A 50 10.27 -0.21 2.36
CA ALA A 50 11.51 -0.65 3.00
C ALA A 50 12.67 -0.75 1.99
N LYS A 51 12.40 -1.26 0.79
CA LYS A 51 13.40 -1.40 -0.28
C LYS A 51 13.84 -0.05 -0.85
N ASN A 52 12.89 0.84 -1.12
CA ASN A 52 13.14 2.08 -1.88
C ASN A 52 13.24 3.33 -0.99
N ARG A 53 13.00 3.21 0.33
CA ARG A 53 12.98 4.31 1.29
C ARG A 53 12.03 5.45 0.88
N VAL A 54 10.84 5.08 0.42
CA VAL A 54 9.78 6.01 0.00
C VAL A 54 8.59 5.96 0.95
N GLN A 55 7.72 6.96 0.87
CA GLN A 55 6.47 7.03 1.64
C GLN A 55 5.38 6.12 1.04
N ALA A 56 4.33 5.84 1.82
CA ALA A 56 3.24 4.95 1.42
C ALA A 56 2.56 5.38 0.12
N ALA A 57 2.20 6.67 -0.03
CA ALA A 57 1.58 7.19 -1.23
C ALA A 57 2.45 7.01 -2.49
N THR A 58 3.76 7.26 -2.37
CA THR A 58 4.71 7.03 -3.47
C THR A 58 4.83 5.55 -3.81
N ALA A 59 4.93 4.68 -2.80
CA ALA A 59 5.00 3.24 -3.01
C ALA A 59 3.74 2.70 -3.70
N ILE A 60 2.54 3.13 -3.27
CA ILE A 60 1.27 2.74 -3.88
C ILE A 60 1.24 3.19 -5.35
N ALA A 61 1.60 4.44 -5.66
CA ALA A 61 1.59 4.94 -7.04
C ALA A 61 2.56 4.20 -7.97
N GLN A 62 3.77 3.87 -7.48
CA GLN A 62 4.74 3.11 -8.28
C GLN A 62 4.27 1.67 -8.51
N LEU A 63 3.82 0.99 -7.45
CA LEU A 63 3.33 -0.38 -7.55
C LEU A 63 2.08 -0.46 -8.44
N GLU A 64 1.17 0.50 -8.35
CA GLU A 64 -0.02 0.57 -9.21
C GLU A 64 0.38 0.60 -10.69
N GLY A 65 1.35 1.45 -11.05
CA GLY A 65 1.89 1.50 -12.41
C GLY A 65 2.59 0.21 -12.84
N GLU A 66 3.30 -0.46 -11.94
CA GLU A 66 3.95 -1.76 -12.21
C GLU A 66 2.92 -2.88 -12.46
N TYR A 67 1.81 -2.91 -11.73
CA TYR A 67 0.76 -3.92 -11.87
C TYR A 67 -0.24 -3.64 -13.00
N GLU A 68 -0.47 -2.38 -13.37
CA GLU A 68 -1.28 -2.03 -14.55
C GLU A 68 -0.53 -2.27 -15.87
N ALA A 69 0.80 -2.17 -15.87
CA ALA A 69 1.62 -2.40 -17.06
C ALA A 69 1.93 -3.89 -17.33
N GLY A 70 1.53 -4.78 -16.42
CA GLY A 70 1.82 -6.23 -16.45
C GLY A 70 0.71 -7.12 -16.99
#